data_AF-A0A1V2YBS5-F1
#
_entry.id   AF-A0A1V2YBS5-F1
#
_cell.length_a   1.000
_cell.length_b   1.000
_cell.length_c   1.000
_cell.angle_alpha   90.00
_cell.angle_beta   90.00
_cell.angle_gamma   90.00
#
_symmetry.space_group_name_H-M   'P 1'
#
loop_
_entity.id
_entity.type
_entity.pdbx_description
1 polymer ?
#
loop_
_entity_poly.entity_id
_entity_poly.type
_entity_poly.pdbx_seq_one_letter_code
_entity_poly.pdbx_strand_id
1 'polypeptide(L)' 'MLDELLKTSDVKLVGCEKTLGGRMVTIIVEGTVSAVDMAMQRAEGMNNKDLKVAVTISKPHPELTKLFRLKTG' A
#
# COMPACT_ATOMS: atom_id res chain seq x y z
N MET A 1 -1.43 -11.11 0.46
CA MET A 1 -0.96 -9.86 1.10
C MET A 1 -2.03 -8.79 1.07
N LEU A 2 -2.39 -8.21 -0.09
CA LEU A 2 -3.40 -7.14 -0.16
C LEU A 2 -4.73 -7.47 0.53
N ASP A 3 -5.33 -8.62 0.22
CA ASP A 3 -6.62 -9.04 0.78
C ASP A 3 -6.59 -9.12 2.33
N GLU A 4 -5.49 -9.58 2.89
CA GLU A 4 -5.31 -9.71 4.33
C GLU A 4 -5.13 -8.35 5.01
N LEU A 5 -4.45 -7.41 4.34
CA LEU A 5 -4.34 -6.03 4.80
C LEU A 5 -5.70 -5.33 4.80
N LEU A 6 -6.48 -5.48 3.73
CA LEU A 6 -7.84 -4.91 3.64
C LEU A 6 -8.81 -5.49 4.67
N LYS A 7 -8.61 -6.74 5.10
CA LYS A 7 -9.43 -7.37 6.15
C LYS A 7 -9.01 -6.96 7.56
N THR A 8 -7.74 -6.68 7.78
CA THR A 8 -7.18 -6.39 9.11
C THR A 8 -7.19 -4.90 9.44
N SER A 9 -7.17 -4.04 8.42
CA SER A 9 -7.05 -2.60 8.58
C SER A 9 -8.07 -1.87 7.72
N ASP A 10 -8.64 -0.79 8.26
CA ASP A 10 -9.58 0.09 7.55
C ASP A 10 -8.81 1.00 6.59
N VAL A 11 -8.23 0.39 5.56
CA VAL A 11 -7.46 1.04 4.49
C VAL A 11 -8.10 0.75 3.15
N LYS A 12 -8.01 1.71 2.23
CA LYS A 12 -8.54 1.61 0.88
C LYS A 12 -7.40 1.45 -0.12
N LEU A 13 -7.57 0.54 -1.08
CA LEU A 13 -6.67 0.43 -2.22
C LEU A 13 -6.85 1.64 -3.15
N VAL A 14 -5.77 2.40 -3.35
CA VAL A 14 -5.74 3.58 -4.23
C VAL A 14 -5.21 3.23 -5.61
N GLY A 15 -4.23 2.34 -5.68
CA GLY A 15 -3.59 1.97 -6.93
C GLY A 15 -2.72 0.73 -6.80
N CYS A 16 -2.53 0.07 -7.93
CA CYS A 16 -1.67 -1.09 -8.07
C CYS A 16 -0.75 -0.84 -9.27
N GLU A 17 0.52 -0.58 -9.00
CA GLU A 17 1.51 -0.32 -10.03
C GLU A 17 2.28 -1.60 -10.34
N LYS A 18 2.18 -2.06 -11.59
CA LYS A 18 2.86 -3.26 -12.10
C LYS A 18 4.06 -2.94 -13.00
N THR A 19 4.45 -1.66 -13.07
CA THR A 19 5.41 -1.11 -14.05
C THR A 19 6.85 -1.53 -13.76
N LEU A 20 7.15 -1.99 -12.55
CA LEU A 20 8.46 -2.55 -12.22
C LEU A 20 8.53 -3.97 -12.79
N GLY A 21 9.16 -4.12 -13.95
CA GLY A 21 9.46 -5.42 -14.54
C GLY A 21 10.06 -6.42 -13.53
N GLY A 22 9.96 -7.72 -13.82
CA GLY A 22 10.35 -8.77 -12.87
C GLY A 22 9.22 -9.22 -11.92
N ARG A 23 7.96 -8.99 -12.31
CA ARG A 23 6.74 -9.34 -11.55
C ARG A 23 6.62 -8.62 -10.20
N MET A 24 7.32 -7.50 -10.02
CA MET A 24 7.15 -6.66 -8.84
C MET A 24 5.87 -5.84 -8.98
N VAL A 25 5.10 -5.84 -7.91
CA VAL A 25 3.84 -5.11 -7.83
C VAL A 25 3.91 -4.19 -6.62
N THR A 26 3.76 -2.90 -6.86
CA THR A 26 3.65 -1.89 -5.80
C THR A 26 2.18 -1.63 -5.52
N ILE A 27 1.79 -1.85 -4.27
CA ILE A 27 0.42 -1.66 -3.82
C ILE A 27 0.39 -0.38 -3.01
N ILE A 28 -0.55 0.51 -3.33
CA ILE A 28 -0.71 1.80 -2.67
C ILE A 28 -2.05 1.81 -1.96
N VAL A 29 -2.01 1.97 -0.64
CA VAL A 29 -3.19 2.05 0.22
C VAL A 29 -3.26 3.42 0.89
N GLU A 30 -4.48 3.93 1.10
CA GLU A 30 -4.76 5.14 1.88
C GLU A 30 -5.65 4.80 3.07
N GLY A 31 -5.50 5.55 4.16
CA GLY A 31 -6.32 5.39 5.35
C GLY A 31 -5.92 6.41 6.41
N THR A 32 -6.46 6.25 7.61
CA THR A 32 -5.95 6.97 8.78
C THR A 32 -4.54 6.49 9.13
N VAL A 33 -3.72 7.34 9.75
CA VAL A 33 -2.33 6.97 10.12
C VAL A 33 -2.31 5.69 10.95
N SER A 34 -3.22 5.57 11.93
CA SER A 34 -3.35 4.36 12.75
C SER A 34 -3.72 3.11 11.94
N ALA A 35 -4.63 3.22 10.97
CA ALA A 35 -4.99 2.08 10.11
C ALA A 35 -3.83 1.64 9.23
N VAL A 36 -3.07 2.59 8.66
CA VAL A 36 -1.89 2.30 7.84
C VAL A 36 -0.77 1.66 8.66
N ASP A 37 -0.53 2.13 9.89
CA ASP A 37 0.48 1.53 10.78
C ASP A 37 0.14 0.09 11.17
N MET A 38 -1.15 -0.22 11.40
CA MET A 38 -1.59 -1.61 11.63
C MET A 38 -1.38 -2.46 10.37
N ALA A 39 -1.71 -1.92 9.19
CA ALA A 39 -1.48 -2.62 7.93
C ALA A 39 0.01 -2.96 7.74
N MET A 40 0.89 -2.02 8.05
CA MET A 40 2.35 -2.20 7.95
C MET A 40 2.87 -3.25 8.91
N GLN A 41 2.49 -3.19 10.19
CA GLN A 41 2.85 -4.23 11.16
C GLN A 41 2.35 -5.60 10.72
N ARG A 42 1.13 -5.67 10.16
CA ARG A 42 0.59 -6.93 9.65
C ARG A 42 1.38 -7.44 8.44
N ALA A 43 1.72 -6.55 7.51
CA ALA A 43 2.52 -6.84 6.32
C ALA A 43 3.89 -7.42 6.68
N GLU A 44 4.59 -6.80 7.64
CA GLU A 44 5.87 -7.28 8.14
C GLU A 44 5.73 -8.62 8.88
N GLY A 45 4.68 -8.77 9.70
CA GLY A 45 4.39 -10.01 10.44
C GLY A 45 3.96 -11.21 9.57
N MET A 46 3.58 -10.99 8.30
CA MET A 46 3.26 -12.09 7.38
C MET A 46 4.48 -12.94 6.99
N ASN A 47 5.70 -12.52 7.36
CA ASN A 47 6.95 -13.26 7.15
C ASN A 47 7.13 -13.77 5.70
N ASN A 48 6.58 -13.00 4.75
CA ASN A 48 6.49 -13.39 3.35
C ASN A 48 7.74 -12.90 2.63
N LYS A 49 8.52 -13.81 2.03
CA LYS A 49 9.75 -13.48 1.24
C LYS A 49 9.49 -12.57 0.03
N ASP A 50 8.21 -12.34 -0.27
CA ASP A 50 7.70 -11.53 -1.37
C ASP A 50 7.59 -10.04 -1.02
N LEU A 51 7.58 -9.68 0.27
CA LEU A 51 7.66 -8.28 0.67
C LEU A 51 9.10 -7.79 0.51
N LYS A 52 9.33 -6.90 -0.46
CA LYS A 52 10.66 -6.32 -0.70
C LYS A 52 10.88 -5.01 0.04
N VAL A 53 9.87 -4.14 0.02
CA VAL A 53 9.93 -2.80 0.58
C VAL A 53 8.53 -2.41 1.06
N ALA A 54 8.46 -1.77 2.23
CA ALA A 54 7.25 -1.18 2.78
C ALA A 54 7.58 0.23 3.28
N VAL A 55 6.78 1.23 2.92
CA VAL A 55 6.99 2.65 3.26
C VAL A 55 5.66 3.30 3.59
N THR A 56 5.65 4.12 4.64
CA THR A 56 4.50 4.94 5.05
C THR A 56 4.84 6.42 4.93
N ILE A 57 3.86 7.21 4.47
CA ILE A 57 3.97 8.67 4.40
C ILE A 57 2.83 9.28 5.21
N SER A 58 3.16 9.83 6.38
CA SER A 58 2.19 10.52 7.23
C SER A 58 1.85 11.87 6.60
N LYS A 59 0.56 12.09 6.26
CA LYS A 59 0.03 13.32 5.64
C LYS A 59 0.70 13.63 4.27
N PRO A 60 0.44 12.81 3.23
CA PRO A 60 0.99 13.05 1.90
C PRO A 60 0.46 14.37 1.31
N HIS A 61 1.27 15.00 0.45
CA HIS A 61 0.83 16.19 -0.27
C HIS A 61 -0.37 15.88 -1.18
N PRO A 62 -1.40 16.74 -1.28
CA PRO A 62 -2.62 16.45 -2.04
C PRO A 62 -2.39 16.08 -3.52
N GLU A 63 -1.29 16.57 -4.09
CA GLU A 63 -0.90 16.27 -5.47
C GLU A 63 -0.46 14.81 -5.66
N LEU A 64 0.16 14.20 -4.65
CA LEU A 64 0.53 12.77 -4.67
C LEU A 64 -0.72 11.89 -4.70
N THR A 65 -1.73 12.24 -3.91
CA THR A 65 -3.01 11.52 -3.91
C THR A 65 -3.68 11.55 -5.28
N LYS A 66 -3.61 12.69 -6.00
CA LYS A 66 -4.11 12.79 -7.38
C LYS A 66 -3.29 11.92 -8.33
N LEU A 67 -1.97 11.98 -8.24
CA LEU A 67 -1.07 11.20 -9.10
C LEU A 67 -1.33 9.69 -9.00
N PHE A 68 -1.50 9.17 -7.79
CA PHE A 68 -1.73 7.73 -7.59
C PHE A 68 -3.11 7.26 -8.08
N ARG A 69 -4.13 8.12 -8.02
CA ARG A 69 -5.47 7.83 -8.57
C ARG A 69 -5.53 7.93 -10.10
N LEU A 70 -4.66 8.73 -10.72
CA LEU A 70 -4.62 8.91 -12.18
C LEU A 70 -3.97 7.72 -12.92
N LYS A 71 -3.11 6.96 -12.25
CA LYS A 71 -2.36 5.85 -12.86
C LYS A 71 -3.11 4.51 -12.92
N THR A 72 -4.40 4.47 -12.59
CA THR A 72 -5.20 3.23 -12.59
C THR A 72 -5.81 2.88 -13.97
N GLY A 73 -5.18 3.31 -15.07
CA GLY A 73 -5.60 3.04 -16.46
C GLY A 73 -4.73 1.98 -17.11
#